data_AF-A0A673MKB4-F1
#
_entry.id   AF-A0A673MKB4-F1
#
_cell.length_a   1.000
_cell.length_b   1.000
_cell.length_c   1.000
_cell.angle_alpha   90.00
_cell.angle_beta   90.00
_cell.angle_gamma   90.00
#
_symmetry.space_group_name_H-M   'P 1'
#
loop_
_entity.id
_entity.type
_entity.pdbx_description
1 polymer ?
#
loop_
_entity_poly.entity_id
_entity_poly.type
_entity_poly.pdbx_seq_one_letter_code
_entity_poly.pdbx_strand_id
1 'polypeptide(L)'
;MLSQDQVSFIGLAFETYVMEHHKNDILQIFQEASEDAHYPVVVNAMTLFEDNMEVGECFNAFPSQVLPVFDNALHRVAQTISQSSSSPQESFKLKHNLHVRISGKHV
;
A
#
# COMPACT_ATOMS: atom_id res chain seq x y z
N MET A 1 0.12 -11.60 -18.87
CA MET A 1 -0.96 -10.98 -18.06
C MET A 1 -1.03 -11.75 -16.76
N LEU A 2 -1.27 -11.06 -15.64
CA LEU A 2 -1.42 -11.72 -14.34
C LEU A 2 -2.69 -12.58 -14.33
N SER A 3 -2.62 -13.77 -13.71
CA SER A 3 -3.81 -14.56 -13.41
C SER A 3 -4.56 -13.96 -12.22
N GLN A 4 -5.82 -14.33 -12.05
CA GLN A 4 -6.62 -13.88 -10.92
C GLN A 4 -6.05 -14.36 -9.57
N ASP A 5 -5.49 -15.57 -9.53
CA ASP A 5 -4.80 -16.10 -8.34
C ASP A 5 -3.58 -15.24 -8.00
N GLN A 6 -2.79 -14.86 -9.00
CA GLN A 6 -1.64 -13.98 -8.81
C GLN A 6 -2.04 -12.60 -8.30
N VAL A 7 -3.08 -12.00 -8.87
CA VAL A 7 -3.61 -10.71 -8.38
C VAL A 7 -4.04 -10.82 -6.90
N SER A 8 -4.71 -11.91 -6.54
CA SER A 8 -5.19 -12.13 -5.17
C SER A 8 -4.02 -12.33 -4.19
N PHE A 9 -3.03 -13.14 -4.58
CA PHE A 9 -1.83 -13.39 -3.79
C PHE A 9 -1.01 -12.11 -3.59
N ILE A 10 -0.69 -11.40 -4.67
CA ILE A 10 0.07 -10.14 -4.63
C ILE A 10 -0.65 -9.11 -3.75
N GLY A 11 -1.98 -9.01 -3.89
CA GLY A 11 -2.78 -8.11 -3.07
C GLY A 11 -2.64 -8.42 -1.59
N LEU A 12 -2.82 -9.68 -1.18
CA LEU A 12 -2.73 -10.08 0.22
C LEU A 12 -1.31 -9.92 0.78
N ALA A 13 -0.30 -10.35 0.04
CA ALA A 13 1.11 -10.22 0.43
C ALA A 13 1.48 -8.75 0.66
N PHE A 14 1.04 -7.86 -0.24
CA PHE A 14 1.28 -6.44 -0.11
C PHE A 14 0.51 -5.79 1.06
N GLU A 15 -0.71 -6.23 1.34
CA GLU A 15 -1.45 -5.77 2.54
C GLU A 15 -0.69 -6.09 3.83
N THR A 16 -0.20 -7.32 3.97
CA THR A 16 0.59 -7.75 5.13
C THR A 16 1.84 -6.89 5.27
N TYR A 17 2.60 -6.74 4.19
CA TYR A 17 3.80 -5.90 4.18
C TYR A 17 3.50 -4.45 4.59
N VAL A 18 2.46 -3.83 4.02
CA VAL A 18 2.08 -2.44 4.37
C VAL A 18 1.64 -2.31 5.82
N MET A 19 0.89 -3.29 6.35
CA MET A 19 0.46 -3.29 7.74
C MET A 19 1.64 -3.38 8.71
N GLU A 20 2.67 -4.16 8.37
CA GLU A 20 3.86 -4.35 9.21
C GLU A 20 4.84 -3.18 9.12
N HIS A 21 5.06 -2.65 7.92
CA HIS A 21 6.12 -1.67 7.67
C HIS A 21 5.64 -0.21 7.57
N HIS A 22 4.39 0.02 7.14
CA HIS A 22 3.89 1.35 6.75
C HIS A 22 2.63 1.80 7.50
N LYS A 23 2.15 1.04 8.49
CA LYS A 23 0.97 1.41 9.28
C LYS A 23 1.09 2.80 9.93
N ASN A 24 2.28 3.14 10.45
CA ASN A 24 2.50 4.45 11.07
C ASN A 24 2.46 5.59 10.04
N ASP A 25 2.99 5.39 8.84
CA ASP A 25 2.94 6.36 7.75
C ASP A 25 1.47 6.67 7.38
N ILE A 26 0.63 5.63 7.29
CA ILE A 26 -0.81 5.77 7.00
C ILE A 26 -1.53 6.52 8.13
N LEU A 27 -1.23 6.22 9.39
CA LEU A 27 -1.80 6.93 10.53
C LEU A 27 -1.42 8.42 10.55
N GLN A 28 -0.20 8.76 10.12
CA GLN A 28 0.23 10.15 9.98
C GLN A 28 -0.52 10.85 8.84
N ILE A 29 -0.70 10.18 7.69
CA ILE A 29 -1.49 10.70 6.55
C ILE A 29 -2.92 11.03 6.97
N PHE A 30 -3.55 10.19 7.81
CA PHE A 30 -4.91 10.46 8.28
C PHE A 30 -5.04 11.71 9.16
N GLN A 31 -3.95 12.16 9.78
CA GLN A 31 -3.91 13.37 10.61
C GLN A 31 -3.70 14.64 9.78
N GLU A 32 -3.37 14.52 8.49
CA GLU A 32 -3.16 15.69 7.65
C GLU A 32 -4.46 16.49 7.44
N ALA A 33 -4.37 17.82 7.50
CA ALA A 33 -5.53 18.70 7.44
C ALA A 33 -6.11 18.83 6.02
N SER A 34 -5.27 18.72 4.98
CA SER A 34 -5.71 18.84 3.59
C SER A 34 -6.48 17.59 3.16
N GLU A 35 -7.58 17.72 2.44
CA GLU A 35 -8.30 16.56 1.86
C GLU A 35 -7.91 16.33 0.39
N ASP A 36 -7.41 17.36 -0.28
CA ASP A 36 -7.10 17.36 -1.72
C ASP A 36 -5.61 17.09 -2.05
N ALA A 37 -4.73 16.99 -1.05
CA ALA A 37 -3.33 16.68 -1.30
C ALA A 37 -3.14 15.22 -1.76
N HIS A 38 -2.05 14.95 -2.47
CA HIS A 38 -1.65 13.59 -2.82
C HIS A 38 -0.86 12.96 -1.68
N TYR A 39 -1.24 11.74 -1.30
CA TYR A 39 -0.66 11.03 -0.16
C TYR A 39 0.06 9.76 -0.63
N PRO A 40 1.32 9.85 -1.07
CA PRO A 40 2.08 8.68 -1.46
C PRO A 40 2.62 7.94 -0.23
N VAL A 41 2.41 6.63 -0.17
CA VAL A 41 3.23 5.74 0.68
C VAL A 41 4.41 5.27 -0.16
N VAL A 42 5.61 5.70 0.23
CA VAL A 42 6.84 5.34 -0.51
C VAL A 42 7.33 3.99 -0.03
N VAL A 43 7.29 3.00 -0.92
CA VAL A 43 7.75 1.63 -0.64
C VAL A 43 9.07 1.42 -1.34
N ASN A 44 10.06 0.85 -0.65
CA ASN A 44 11.32 0.46 -1.27
C ASN A 44 11.14 -0.91 -1.96
N ALA A 45 11.44 -0.96 -3.26
CA ALA A 45 11.30 -2.17 -4.07
C ALA A 45 12.19 -3.31 -3.55
N MET A 46 13.42 -3.01 -3.12
CA MET A 46 14.34 -4.02 -2.62
C MET A 46 13.79 -4.69 -1.36
N THR A 47 13.33 -3.91 -0.39
CA THR A 47 12.80 -4.46 0.86
C THR A 47 11.51 -5.22 0.64
N LEU A 48 10.63 -4.76 -0.26
CA LEU A 48 9.42 -5.48 -0.63
C LEU A 48 9.73 -6.83 -1.31
N PHE A 49 10.74 -6.87 -2.19
CA PHE A 49 11.09 -8.09 -2.92
C PHE A 49 11.86 -9.08 -2.05
N GLU A 50 12.63 -8.59 -1.07
CA GLU A 50 13.27 -9.41 -0.05
C GLU A 50 12.24 -10.08 0.87
N ASP A 51 11.16 -9.37 1.21
CA ASP A 51 10.06 -9.91 2.01
C ASP A 51 9.21 -10.93 1.23
N ASN A 52 8.93 -10.64 -0.04
CA ASN A 52 8.18 -11.54 -0.92
C ASN A 52 8.75 -11.56 -2.34
N MET A 53 9.53 -12.61 -2.63
CA MET A 53 10.20 -12.77 -3.92
C MET A 53 9.22 -12.89 -5.09
N GLU A 54 8.08 -13.56 -4.92
CA GLU A 54 7.07 -13.74 -5.97
C GLU A 54 6.38 -12.40 -6.33
N VAL A 55 6.15 -11.53 -5.35
CA VAL A 55 5.71 -10.15 -5.60
C VAL A 55 6.74 -9.41 -6.45
N GLY A 56 8.04 -9.58 -6.18
CA GLY A 56 9.12 -9.01 -6.97
C GLY A 56 9.17 -9.54 -8.41
N GLU A 57 9.04 -10.85 -8.60
CA GLU A 57 9.00 -11.47 -9.92
C GLU A 57 7.80 -10.97 -10.74
N CYS A 58 6.62 -10.89 -10.11
CA CYS A 58 5.42 -10.39 -10.76
C CYS A 58 5.53 -8.89 -11.10
N PHE A 59 6.09 -8.09 -10.19
CA PHE A 59 6.30 -6.66 -10.43
C PHE A 59 7.29 -6.41 -11.57
N ASN A 60 8.40 -7.16 -11.62
CA ASN A 60 9.39 -7.03 -12.69
C ASN A 60 8.83 -7.48 -14.06
N ALA A 61 7.97 -8.49 -14.09
CA ALA A 61 7.35 -8.98 -15.32
C ALA A 61 6.18 -8.11 -15.80
N PHE A 62 5.35 -7.57 -14.88
CA PHE A 62 4.11 -6.89 -15.20
C PHE A 62 3.86 -5.63 -14.33
N PRO A 63 4.77 -4.63 -14.32
CA PRO A 63 4.72 -3.52 -13.37
C PRO A 63 3.42 -2.71 -13.49
N SER A 64 2.94 -2.47 -14.71
CA SER A 64 1.69 -1.73 -14.95
C SER A 64 0.42 -2.45 -14.50
N GLN A 65 0.47 -3.78 -14.32
CA GLN A 65 -0.64 -4.57 -13.79
C GLN A 65 -0.55 -4.73 -12.28
N VAL A 66 0.65 -4.74 -11.71
CA VAL A 66 0.87 -4.88 -10.26
C VAL A 66 0.62 -3.56 -9.51
N LEU A 67 0.99 -2.41 -10.07
CA LEU A 67 0.80 -1.10 -9.43
C LEU A 67 -0.67 -0.85 -8.99
N PRO A 68 -1.70 -1.07 -9.83
CA PRO A 68 -3.09 -0.95 -9.37
C PRO A 68 -3.46 -1.94 -8.26
N VAL A 69 -2.84 -3.13 -8.21
CA VAL A 69 -3.09 -4.12 -7.15
C VAL A 69 -2.56 -3.59 -5.81
N PHE A 70 -1.38 -2.97 -5.82
CA PHE A 70 -0.79 -2.31 -4.66
C PHE A 70 -1.64 -1.14 -4.15
N ASP A 71 -2.14 -0.28 -5.03
CA ASP A 71 -3.02 0.82 -4.64
C ASP A 71 -4.31 0.30 -3.98
N ASN A 72 -4.94 -0.71 -4.57
CA ASN A 72 -6.13 -1.33 -3.99
C ASN A 72 -5.85 -1.99 -2.63
N ALA A 73 -4.72 -2.67 -2.48
CA ALA A 73 -4.28 -3.25 -1.22
C ALA A 73 -4.04 -2.18 -0.15
N LEU A 74 -3.36 -1.09 -0.50
CA LEU A 74 -3.14 0.05 0.39
C LEU A 74 -4.46 0.67 0.87
N HIS A 75 -5.45 0.83 -0.03
CA HIS A 75 -6.78 1.30 0.35
C HIS A 75 -7.48 0.37 1.35
N ARG A 76 -7.39 -0.96 1.16
CA ARG A 76 -7.97 -1.94 2.10
C ARG A 76 -7.29 -1.87 3.47
N VAL A 77 -5.97 -1.74 3.52
CA VAL A 77 -5.22 -1.54 4.78
C VAL A 77 -5.65 -0.25 5.46
N ALA A 78 -5.72 0.86 4.72
CA ALA A 78 -6.15 2.15 5.24
C ALA A 78 -7.56 2.09 5.86
N GLN A 79 -8.51 1.45 5.17
CA GLN A 79 -9.86 1.20 5.69
C GLN A 79 -9.83 0.36 6.98
N THR A 80 -9.04 -0.70 7.00
CA THR A 80 -8.90 -1.59 8.17
C THR A 80 -8.33 -0.85 9.39
N ILE A 81 -7.32 -0.01 9.19
CA ILE A 81 -6.72 0.82 10.24
C ILE A 81 -7.75 1.82 10.78
N SER A 82 -8.45 2.54 9.90
CA SER A 82 -9.47 3.52 10.27
C SER A 82 -10.64 2.90 11.05
N GLN A 83 -11.05 1.68 10.71
CA GLN A 83 -12.09 0.94 11.43
C GLN A 83 -11.62 0.39 12.78
N SER A 84 -10.35 -0.03 12.87
CA SER A 84 -9.78 -0.58 14.12
C SER A 84 -9.56 0.49 15.19
N SER A 85 -9.33 1.74 14.80
CA SER A 85 -9.08 2.88 15.69
C SER A 85 -10.34 3.50 16.29
N SER A 86 -11.39 2.71 16.56
CA SER A 86 -12.72 3.12 17.06
C SER A 86 -12.72 3.71 18.50
N SER A 87 -11.78 4.58 18.85
CA SER A 87 -12.00 5.57 19.90
C SER A 87 -12.65 6.80 19.26
N PRO A 88 -13.82 7.27 19.74
CA PRO A 88 -14.57 8.40 19.17
C PRO A 88 -13.83 9.75 19.13
N GLN A 89 -12.61 9.82 19.67
CA GLN A 89 -11.85 11.06 19.84
C GLN A 89 -10.81 11.31 18.73
N GLU A 90 -10.48 10.31 17.91
CA GLU A 90 -9.55 10.47 16.78
C GLU A 90 -10.30 10.24 15.47
N SER A 91 -10.86 11.30 14.91
CA SER A 91 -11.53 11.25 13.61
C SER A 91 -10.50 11.10 12.48
N PHE A 92 -9.96 9.91 12.27
CA PHE A 92 -9.12 9.61 11.13
C PHE A 92 -9.97 9.63 9.86
N LYS A 93 -9.76 10.63 9.00
CA LYS A 93 -10.43 10.73 7.71
C LYS A 93 -9.65 9.94 6.67
N LEU A 94 -10.31 8.96 6.03
CA LEU A 94 -9.77 8.28 4.87
C LEU A 94 -9.46 9.31 3.77
N LYS A 95 -8.24 9.28 3.23
CA LYS A 95 -7.82 10.18 2.15
C LYS A 95 -8.10 9.55 0.80
N HIS A 96 -8.70 10.32 -0.11
CA HIS A 96 -9.07 9.85 -1.45
C HIS A 96 -7.88 9.71 -2.41
N ASN A 97 -6.79 10.44 -2.17
CA ASN A 97 -5.60 10.47 -3.04
C ASN A 97 -4.41 9.67 -2.46
N LEU A 98 -4.70 8.58 -1.75
CA LEU A 98 -3.71 7.66 -1.18
C LEU A 98 -3.24 6.67 -2.26
N HIS A 99 -1.93 6.59 -2.51
CA HIS A 99 -1.38 5.68 -3.53
C HIS A 99 0.02 5.21 -3.17
N VAL A 100 0.46 4.13 -3.80
CA VAL A 100 1.79 3.57 -3.59
C VAL A 100 2.77 4.21 -4.56
N ARG A 101 3.94 4.60 -4.05
CA ARG A 101 5.07 5.01 -4.87
C ARG A 101 6.24 4.07 -4.63
N ILE A 102 6.54 3.24 -5.62
CA ILE A 102 7.70 2.35 -5.57
C ILE A 102 8.98 3.16 -5.79
N SER A 103 9.93 3.01 -4.87
CA SER A 103 11.26 3.60 -4.90
C SER A 103 12.31 2.51 -5.02
N GLY A 104 13.31 2.72 -5.88
CA GLY A 104 14.31 1.72 -6.17
C GLY A 104 15.03 2.14 -7.43
N LYS A 105 16.19 2.78 -7.27
CA LYS A 105 17.01 3.15 -8.40
C LYS A 105 17.58 1.86 -8.98
N HIS A 106 17.23 1.55 -10.23
CA HIS A 106 18.18 0.83 -11.07
C HIS A 106 19.46 1.67 -11.05
N VAL A 107 20.53 1.13 -10.46
CA VAL A 107 21.88 1.69 -10.57
C VAL A 107 22.39 1.42 -11.96
#